data_AF-A0A1J6JGB1-F1
#
_entry.id   AF-A0A1J6JGB1-F1
#
_cell.length_a   1.000
_cell.length_b   1.000
_cell.length_c   1.000
_cell.angle_alpha   90.00
_cell.angle_beta   90.00
_cell.angle_gamma   90.00
#
_symmetry.space_group_name_H-M   'P 1'
#
loop_
_entity.id
_entity.type
_entity.pdbx_description
1 polymer ?
#
loop_
_entity_poly.entity_id
_entity_poly.type
_entity_poly.pdbx_seq_one_letter_code
_entity_poly.pdbx_strand_id
1 'polypeptide(L)'
;MSGKLEGSAIFLVIFMVLFTIQIANATTYNVGDDGGWDIGVSNWPNGKNFKVGDVLGGKRVTIIAVAVMLCVLLQTSISKAATIPAGGANGWGFNMNGWPNGQTFKVGDVIEFKYMAGMHNVVKVSKAGFDACDGTGGQVFSSGDDKVTLVQGTQYFICTIGPHCSNGVKAAVTAN
;
A
#
# COMPACT_ATOMS: atom_id res chain seq x y z
N MET A 1 -9.20 -6.61 -6.47
CA MET A 1 -9.92 -5.32 -6.64
C MET A 1 -9.25 -4.13 -5.93
N SER A 2 -8.10 -4.29 -5.27
CA SER A 2 -7.43 -3.23 -4.48
C SER A 2 -6.83 -2.07 -5.31
N GLY A 3 -6.31 -2.35 -6.51
CA GLY A 3 -5.61 -1.34 -7.32
C GLY A 3 -6.48 -0.27 -8.00
N LYS A 4 -7.81 -0.46 -8.10
CA LYS A 4 -8.70 0.53 -8.72
C LYS A 4 -9.07 1.69 -7.78
N LEU A 5 -9.03 1.46 -6.47
CA LEU A 5 -9.36 2.49 -5.48
C LEU A 5 -8.18 3.45 -5.24
N GLU A 6 -6.94 2.95 -5.31
CA GLU A 6 -5.72 3.77 -5.12
C GLU A 6 -5.55 4.80 -6.24
N GLY A 7 -5.77 4.42 -7.50
CA GLY A 7 -5.73 5.36 -8.63
C GLY A 7 -6.86 6.41 -8.59
N SER A 8 -8.04 6.03 -8.10
CA SER A 8 -9.19 6.93 -7.94
C SER A 8 -8.94 7.97 -6.85
N ALA A 9 -8.34 7.58 -5.73
CA ALA A 9 -7.99 8.49 -4.64
C ALA A 9 -6.96 9.53 -5.07
N ILE A 10 -5.93 9.13 -5.82
CA ILE A 10 -4.92 10.06 -6.36
C ILE A 10 -5.58 11.08 -7.32
N PHE A 11 -6.47 10.63 -8.20
CA PHE A 11 -7.16 11.52 -9.13
C PHE A 11 -8.06 12.53 -8.41
N LEU A 12 -8.77 12.11 -7.35
CA LEU A 12 -9.57 12.99 -6.51
C LEU A 12 -8.72 14.01 -5.75
N VAL A 13 -7.57 13.60 -5.20
CA VAL A 13 -6.63 14.52 -4.53
C VAL A 13 -6.09 15.55 -5.53
N ILE A 14 -5.67 15.13 -6.72
CA ILE A 14 -5.20 16.05 -7.76
C ILE A 14 -6.30 17.04 -8.15
N PHE A 15 -7.53 16.56 -8.37
CA PHE A 15 -8.67 17.43 -8.70
C PHE A 15 -8.98 18.43 -7.57
N MET A 16 -8.94 17.99 -6.31
CA MET A 16 -9.12 18.88 -5.15
C MET A 16 -8.00 19.91 -5.03
N VAL A 17 -6.74 19.53 -5.25
CA VAL A 17 -5.60 20.46 -5.25
C VAL A 17 -5.76 21.50 -6.37
N LEU A 18 -6.10 21.07 -7.59
CA LEU A 18 -6.36 21.98 -8.70
C LEU A 18 -7.51 22.93 -8.40
N PHE A 19 -8.59 22.45 -7.79
CA PHE A 19 -9.71 23.28 -7.35
C PHE A 19 -9.30 24.32 -6.29
N THR A 20 -8.45 23.95 -5.32
CA THR A 20 -7.93 24.91 -4.34
C THR A 20 -6.99 25.95 -4.95
N ILE A 21 -6.21 25.60 -5.98
CA ILE A 21 -5.34 26.54 -6.69
C ILE A 21 -6.19 27.58 -7.44
N GLN A 22 -7.32 27.17 -8.04
CA GLN A 22 -8.25 28.12 -8.67
C GLN A 22 -8.80 29.13 -7.65
N ILE A 23 -9.12 28.69 -6.43
CA ILE A 23 -9.56 29.58 -5.35
C ILE A 23 -8.42 30.51 -4.88
N ALA A 24 -7.17 30.04 -4.83
CA ALA A 24 -6.02 30.87 -4.46
C ALA A 24 -5.76 32.02 -5.45
N ASN A 25 -6.16 31.85 -6.71
CA ASN A 25 -6.07 32.89 -7.74
C ASN A 25 -7.28 33.86 -7.72
N ALA A 26 -8.35 33.54 -7.00
CA ALA A 26 -9.49 34.42 -6.79
C ALA A 26 -9.29 35.25 -5.52
N THR A 27 -9.62 36.54 -5.58
CA THR A 27 -9.51 37.41 -4.40
C THR A 27 -10.77 37.23 -3.56
N THR A 28 -10.63 36.78 -2.32
CA THR A 28 -11.76 36.67 -1.39
C THR A 28 -11.96 37.98 -0.62
N TYR A 29 -13.15 38.55 -0.72
CA TYR A 29 -13.55 39.76 -0.01
C TYR A 29 -14.60 39.43 1.05
N ASN A 30 -14.37 39.86 2.29
CA ASN A 30 -15.41 39.80 3.33
C ASN A 30 -16.33 41.00 3.18
N VAL A 31 -17.62 40.78 2.92
CA VAL A 31 -18.61 41.87 2.83
C VAL A 31 -18.65 42.63 4.16
N GLY A 32 -18.38 43.93 4.11
CA GLY A 32 -18.28 44.80 5.30
C GLY A 32 -16.92 44.74 6.03
N ASP A 33 -15.93 44.02 5.48
CA ASP A 33 -14.61 43.78 6.08
C ASP A 33 -14.74 43.29 7.54
N ASP A 34 -14.16 44.00 8.51
CA ASP A 34 -14.24 43.64 9.94
C ASP A 34 -15.61 43.97 10.55
N GLY A 35 -16.43 44.80 9.88
CA GLY A 35 -17.76 45.20 10.34
C GLY A 35 -18.86 44.18 10.03
N GLY A 36 -18.61 43.22 9.14
CA GLY A 36 -19.59 42.21 8.75
C GLY A 36 -20.79 42.77 7.97
N TRP A 37 -21.81 41.94 7.73
CA TRP A 37 -22.99 42.33 6.98
C TRP A 37 -24.02 43.03 7.88
N ASP A 38 -23.80 44.32 8.10
CA ASP A 38 -24.64 45.17 8.96
C ASP A 38 -25.05 46.49 8.27
N ILE A 39 -25.89 47.29 8.93
CA ILE A 39 -26.26 48.64 8.47
C ILE A 39 -25.01 49.52 8.33
N GLY A 40 -24.86 50.17 7.16
CA GLY A 40 -23.72 51.06 6.85
C GLY A 40 -22.69 50.50 5.87
N VAL A 41 -22.88 49.29 5.34
CA VAL A 41 -21.94 48.65 4.39
C VAL A 41 -22.05 49.15 2.94
N SER A 42 -22.84 50.19 2.64
CA SER A 42 -23.09 50.66 1.26
C SER A 42 -21.83 51.16 0.55
N ASN A 43 -20.87 51.72 1.30
CA ASN A 43 -19.61 52.24 0.76
C ASN A 43 -18.47 51.21 0.74
N TRP A 44 -18.70 50.01 1.28
CA TRP A 44 -17.68 48.97 1.35
C TRP A 44 -17.05 48.57 0.00
N PRO A 45 -17.76 48.55 -1.14
CA PRO A 45 -17.15 48.23 -2.43
C PRO A 45 -16.11 49.27 -2.91
N ASN A 46 -16.10 50.47 -2.34
CA ASN A 46 -15.29 51.58 -2.85
C ASN A 46 -13.79 51.28 -2.73
N GLY A 47 -13.06 51.44 -3.84
CA GLY A 47 -11.62 51.18 -3.92
C GLY A 47 -11.23 49.71 -4.09
N LYS A 48 -12.21 48.78 -4.18
CA LYS A 48 -11.96 47.36 -4.50
C LYS A 48 -12.06 47.13 -6.00
N ASN A 49 -11.14 46.34 -6.56
CA ASN A 49 -11.11 45.99 -7.98
C ASN A 49 -11.57 44.55 -8.17
N PHE A 50 -12.87 44.35 -8.29
CA PHE A 50 -13.45 43.03 -8.49
C PHE A 50 -13.17 42.48 -9.89
N LYS A 51 -12.84 41.20 -9.96
CA LYS A 51 -12.67 40.44 -11.20
C LYS A 51 -13.60 39.23 -11.22
N VAL A 52 -13.93 38.76 -12.42
CA VAL A 52 -14.73 37.53 -12.59
C VAL A 52 -13.97 36.38 -11.93
N GLY A 53 -14.61 35.70 -10.98
CA GLY A 53 -14.02 34.63 -10.17
C GLY A 53 -13.79 35.00 -8.70
N ASP A 54 -13.81 36.29 -8.34
CA ASP A 54 -13.69 36.73 -6.94
C ASP A 54 -14.88 36.27 -6.10
N VAL A 55 -14.61 35.93 -4.83
CA VAL A 55 -15.62 35.41 -3.89
C VAL A 55 -15.95 36.47 -2.85
N LEU A 56 -17.24 36.76 -2.69
CA LEU A 56 -17.75 37.67 -1.64
C LEU A 56 -18.29 36.83 -0.47
N GLY A 57 -17.44 36.53 0.51
CA GLY A 57 -17.79 35.65 1.63
C GLY A 57 -16.59 35.24 2.49
N GLY A 58 -16.86 34.85 3.75
CA GLY A 58 -15.83 34.57 4.75
C GLY A 58 -14.83 33.46 4.39
N LYS A 59 -13.59 33.55 4.94
CA LYS A 59 -12.47 32.59 4.82
C LYS A 59 -12.77 31.12 5.21
N ARG A 60 -14.00 30.80 5.62
CA ARG A 60 -14.41 29.48 6.13
C ARG A 60 -14.33 28.39 5.05
N VAL A 61 -14.59 28.72 3.79
CA VAL A 61 -14.57 27.74 2.68
C VAL A 61 -13.16 27.19 2.44
N THR A 62 -12.14 28.05 2.47
CA THR A 62 -10.74 27.64 2.26
C THR A 62 -10.24 26.76 3.41
N ILE A 63 -10.58 27.09 4.65
CA ILE A 63 -10.19 26.31 5.83
C ILE A 63 -10.84 24.92 5.79
N ILE A 64 -12.12 24.83 5.42
CA ILE A 64 -12.82 23.55 5.28
C ILE A 64 -12.21 22.72 4.16
N ALA A 65 -11.89 23.32 3.01
CA ALA A 65 -11.28 22.61 1.89
C ALA A 65 -9.90 22.03 2.24
N VAL A 66 -9.05 22.81 2.94
CA VAL A 66 -7.74 22.34 3.40
C VAL A 66 -7.87 21.24 4.46
N ALA A 67 -8.82 21.38 5.40
CA ALA A 67 -9.07 20.36 6.41
C ALA A 67 -9.56 19.04 5.78
N VAL A 68 -10.46 19.10 4.79
CA VAL A 68 -10.94 17.93 4.05
C VAL A 68 -9.79 17.28 3.26
N MET A 69 -8.94 18.07 2.60
CA MET A 69 -7.77 17.55 1.90
C MET A 69 -6.81 16.83 2.86
N LEU A 70 -6.53 17.41 4.02
CA LEU A 70 -5.69 16.78 5.04
C LEU A 70 -6.33 15.46 5.55
N CYS A 71 -7.65 15.44 5.76
CA CYS A 71 -8.38 14.22 6.13
C CYS A 71 -8.30 13.14 5.06
N VAL A 72 -8.36 13.48 3.77
CA VAL A 72 -8.23 12.51 2.66
C VAL A 72 -6.81 11.97 2.56
N LEU A 73 -5.79 12.81 2.76
CA LEU A 73 -4.39 12.36 2.79
C LEU A 73 -4.10 11.42 3.97
N LEU A 74 -4.79 11.60 5.11
CA LEU A 74 -4.70 10.69 6.26
C LEU A 74 -5.34 9.32 6.00
N GLN A 75 -6.16 9.16 4.96
CA GLN A 75 -6.82 7.89 4.62
C GLN A 75 -6.00 7.01 3.67
N THR A 76 -4.92 7.53 3.06
CA THR A 76 -4.08 6.72 2.17
C THR A 76 -3.18 5.80 2.99
N SER A 77 -3.55 4.52 3.09
CA SER A 77 -2.69 3.50 3.67
C SER A 77 -1.58 3.15 2.67
N ILE A 78 -0.36 3.61 2.94
CA ILE A 78 0.83 3.14 2.22
C ILE A 78 1.02 1.67 2.60
N SER A 79 0.57 0.75 1.74
CA SER A 79 0.83 -0.68 1.93
C SER A 79 2.33 -0.94 1.69
N LYS A 80 3.10 -1.03 2.77
CA LYS A 80 4.49 -1.46 2.73
C LYS A 80 4.53 -2.98 2.58
N ALA A 81 5.37 -3.48 1.67
CA ALA A 81 5.68 -4.91 1.57
C ALA A 81 6.16 -5.46 2.92
N ALA A 82 5.54 -6.54 3.38
CA ALA A 82 5.90 -7.20 4.62
C ALA A 82 7.03 -8.22 4.38
N THR A 83 7.86 -8.46 5.38
CA THR A 83 8.76 -9.63 5.41
C THR A 83 8.16 -10.66 6.36
N ILE A 84 7.87 -11.85 5.83
CA ILE A 84 7.13 -12.91 6.52
C ILE A 84 8.06 -14.12 6.68
N PRO A 85 8.40 -14.53 7.92
CA PRO A 85 9.24 -15.69 8.14
C PRO A 85 8.49 -16.98 7.80
N ALA A 86 9.06 -17.80 6.93
CA ALA A 86 8.55 -19.14 6.63
C ALA A 86 8.59 -20.00 7.90
N GLY A 87 7.46 -20.65 8.23
CA GLY A 87 7.32 -21.42 9.48
C GLY A 87 7.19 -20.59 10.76
N GLY A 88 7.08 -19.25 10.65
CA GLY A 88 6.97 -18.37 11.81
C GLY A 88 8.21 -18.44 12.71
N ALA A 89 8.01 -18.60 14.01
CA ALA A 89 9.11 -18.68 14.99
C ALA A 89 9.98 -19.93 14.83
N ASN A 90 9.48 -20.98 14.17
CA ASN A 90 10.21 -22.25 14.03
C ASN A 90 11.13 -22.28 12.80
N GLY A 91 11.00 -21.32 11.89
CA GLY A 91 11.77 -21.29 10.64
C GLY A 91 11.35 -22.35 9.63
N TRP A 92 12.12 -22.42 8.55
CA TRP A 92 11.91 -23.36 7.46
C TRP A 92 12.44 -24.75 7.82
N GLY A 93 11.55 -25.75 7.91
CA GLY A 93 11.91 -27.11 8.32
C GLY A 93 10.70 -27.98 8.64
N PHE A 94 10.89 -29.03 9.43
CA PHE A 94 9.82 -29.98 9.74
C PHE A 94 8.73 -29.44 10.66
N ASN A 95 9.05 -28.43 11.49
CA ASN A 95 8.18 -27.92 12.53
C ASN A 95 7.43 -26.63 12.13
N MET A 96 7.05 -26.50 10.85
CA MET A 96 6.36 -25.31 10.35
C MET A 96 4.93 -25.14 10.88
N ASN A 97 4.41 -26.07 11.70
CA ASN A 97 3.14 -25.96 12.43
C ASN A 97 1.94 -25.52 11.58
N GLY A 98 1.81 -26.09 10.38
CA GLY A 98 0.72 -25.79 9.46
C GLY A 98 0.91 -24.50 8.65
N TRP A 99 2.03 -23.79 8.79
CA TRP A 99 2.39 -22.73 7.84
C TRP A 99 2.45 -23.30 6.42
N PRO A 100 1.94 -22.60 5.39
CA PRO A 100 1.49 -21.20 5.39
C PRO A 100 -0.02 -20.97 5.68
N ASN A 101 -0.75 -21.93 6.26
CA ASN A 101 -2.20 -21.80 6.47
C ASN A 101 -2.56 -20.61 7.36
N GLY A 102 -3.63 -19.89 7.00
CA GLY A 102 -4.13 -18.72 7.73
C GLY A 102 -3.35 -17.42 7.48
N GLN A 103 -2.23 -17.47 6.75
CA GLN A 103 -1.50 -16.28 6.34
C GLN A 103 -2.14 -15.63 5.11
N THR A 104 -2.15 -14.30 5.07
CA THR A 104 -2.54 -13.52 3.90
C THR A 104 -1.30 -12.89 3.29
N PHE A 105 -0.99 -13.25 2.05
CA PHE A 105 0.16 -12.73 1.32
C PHE A 105 -0.26 -11.78 0.21
N LYS A 106 0.51 -10.72 0.02
CA LYS A 106 0.30 -9.72 -1.03
C LYS A 106 1.45 -9.75 -2.03
N VAL A 107 1.16 -9.31 -3.25
CA VAL A 107 2.22 -9.07 -4.24
C VAL A 107 3.22 -8.07 -3.67
N GLY A 108 4.51 -8.39 -3.78
CA GLY A 108 5.60 -7.58 -3.24
C GLY A 108 6.04 -7.96 -1.82
N ASP A 109 5.26 -8.72 -1.05
CA ASP A 109 5.73 -9.27 0.23
C ASP A 109 6.96 -10.17 0.02
N VAL A 110 7.79 -10.30 1.05
CA VAL A 110 9.01 -11.11 1.03
C VAL A 110 8.85 -12.28 1.98
N ILE A 111 9.03 -13.50 1.49
CA ILE A 111 9.16 -14.67 2.35
C ILE A 111 10.63 -14.81 2.76
N GLU A 112 10.89 -14.82 4.06
CA GLU A 112 12.21 -15.06 4.65
C GLU A 112 12.31 -16.52 5.11
N PHE A 113 13.21 -17.28 4.49
CA PHE A 113 13.48 -18.67 4.81
C PHE A 113 14.73 -18.76 5.68
N LYS A 114 14.51 -18.89 6.99
CA LYS A 114 15.59 -19.12 7.97
C LYS A 114 15.73 -20.60 8.30
N TYR A 115 16.94 -21.11 8.18
CA TYR A 115 17.28 -22.50 8.45
C TYR A 115 18.81 -22.67 8.61
N MET A 116 19.26 -23.77 9.19
CA MET A 116 20.68 -24.09 9.26
C MET A 116 21.21 -24.46 7.86
N ALA A 117 22.14 -23.67 7.34
CA ALA A 117 22.76 -23.93 6.04
C ALA A 117 23.37 -25.34 6.00
N GLY A 118 23.17 -26.05 4.89
CA GLY A 118 23.57 -27.46 4.73
C GLY A 118 22.57 -28.49 5.26
N MET A 119 21.68 -28.11 6.18
CA MET A 119 20.59 -29.00 6.66
C MET A 119 19.32 -28.86 5.83
N HIS A 120 19.02 -27.64 5.38
CA HIS A 120 17.93 -27.37 4.46
C HIS A 120 18.43 -26.53 3.29
N ASN A 121 17.60 -26.44 2.26
CA ASN A 121 17.68 -25.48 1.19
C ASN A 121 16.25 -25.06 0.82
N VAL A 122 16.14 -24.09 -0.08
CA VAL A 122 14.87 -23.68 -0.67
C VAL A 122 15.00 -23.78 -2.17
N VAL A 123 14.07 -24.49 -2.81
CA VAL A 123 13.97 -24.53 -4.27
C VAL A 123 12.60 -24.04 -4.67
N LYS A 124 12.55 -22.94 -5.43
CA LYS A 124 11.33 -22.44 -6.06
C LYS A 124 11.05 -23.27 -7.31
N VAL A 125 9.92 -23.94 -7.35
CA VAL A 125 9.56 -24.94 -8.37
C VAL A 125 8.21 -24.64 -9.02
N SER A 126 7.90 -25.38 -10.08
CA SER A 126 6.54 -25.43 -10.65
C SER A 126 5.59 -26.20 -9.74
N LYS A 127 4.27 -26.13 -10.01
CA LYS A 127 3.29 -26.97 -9.30
C LYS A 127 3.60 -28.46 -9.43
N ALA A 128 4.00 -28.91 -10.62
CA ALA A 128 4.35 -30.31 -10.85
C ALA A 128 5.58 -30.73 -10.04
N GLY A 129 6.63 -29.89 -10.02
CA GLY A 129 7.82 -30.13 -9.19
C GLY A 129 7.49 -30.15 -7.69
N PHE A 130 6.57 -29.28 -7.25
CA PHE A 130 6.07 -29.31 -5.89
C PHE A 130 5.38 -30.63 -5.56
N ASP A 131 4.41 -31.05 -6.36
CA ASP A 131 3.62 -32.27 -6.14
C ASP A 131 4.51 -33.52 -6.16
N ALA A 132 5.50 -33.57 -7.06
CA ALA A 132 6.44 -34.68 -7.19
C ALA A 132 7.66 -34.60 -6.26
N CYS A 133 7.84 -33.50 -5.52
CA CYS A 133 9.07 -33.20 -4.78
C CYS A 133 10.34 -33.20 -5.67
N ASP A 134 10.19 -32.71 -6.90
CA ASP A 134 11.26 -32.59 -7.89
C ASP A 134 11.74 -31.14 -8.00
N GLY A 135 13.03 -30.94 -7.75
CA GLY A 135 13.71 -29.64 -7.85
C GLY A 135 14.25 -29.30 -9.23
N THR A 136 14.11 -30.18 -10.21
CA THR A 136 14.71 -30.03 -11.55
C THR A 136 14.24 -28.75 -12.23
N GLY A 137 15.20 -27.93 -12.68
CA GLY A 137 14.93 -26.64 -13.32
C GLY A 137 14.41 -25.55 -12.36
N GLY A 138 14.33 -25.83 -11.07
CA GLY A 138 13.95 -24.86 -10.05
C GLY A 138 15.06 -23.88 -9.69
N GLN A 139 14.69 -22.73 -9.13
CA GLN A 139 15.64 -21.76 -8.61
C GLN A 139 16.06 -22.16 -7.19
N VAL A 140 17.35 -22.38 -6.98
CA VAL A 140 17.91 -22.89 -5.71
C VAL A 140 18.45 -21.73 -4.86
N PHE A 141 18.16 -21.79 -3.57
CA PHE A 141 18.71 -20.92 -2.54
C PHE A 141 19.22 -21.77 -1.37
N SER A 142 20.37 -21.42 -0.82
CA SER A 142 21.10 -22.28 0.14
C SER A 142 21.89 -21.49 1.19
N SER A 143 21.57 -20.20 1.43
CA SER A 143 22.36 -19.36 2.34
C SER A 143 22.06 -19.60 3.82
N GLY A 144 20.87 -20.13 4.14
CA GLY A 144 20.35 -20.24 5.51
C GLY A 144 19.52 -19.04 5.97
N ASP A 145 19.51 -17.94 5.22
CA ASP A 145 18.62 -16.78 5.41
C ASP A 145 18.23 -16.21 4.03
N ASP A 146 17.43 -16.97 3.29
CA ASP A 146 17.05 -16.62 1.91
C ASP A 146 15.77 -15.79 1.87
N LYS A 147 15.74 -14.78 1.01
CA LYS A 147 14.61 -13.86 0.85
C LYS A 147 14.05 -13.94 -0.55
N VAL A 148 12.76 -14.24 -0.66
CA VAL A 148 12.06 -14.33 -1.95
C VAL A 148 10.88 -13.39 -1.97
N THR A 149 10.92 -12.40 -2.86
CA THR A 149 9.78 -11.52 -3.14
C THR A 149 8.68 -12.28 -3.87
N LEU A 150 7.44 -12.09 -3.41
CA LEU A 150 6.25 -12.67 -3.98
C LEU A 150 5.77 -11.87 -5.20
N VAL A 151 5.45 -12.60 -6.24
CA VAL A 151 4.77 -12.12 -7.44
C VAL A 151 3.32 -12.61 -7.43
N GLN A 152 2.49 -12.06 -8.30
CA GLN A 152 1.09 -12.47 -8.39
C GLN A 152 0.94 -13.97 -8.70
N GLY A 153 0.03 -14.63 -7.97
CA GLY A 153 -0.29 -16.04 -8.12
C GLY A 153 0.32 -16.95 -7.05
N THR A 154 0.21 -18.26 -7.27
CA THR A 154 0.75 -19.28 -6.36
C THR A 154 2.20 -19.61 -6.70
N GLN A 155 3.08 -19.50 -5.72
CA GLN A 155 4.47 -19.91 -5.78
C GLN A 155 4.72 -21.12 -4.89
N TYR A 156 5.56 -22.03 -5.36
CA TYR A 156 5.83 -23.29 -4.70
C TYR A 156 7.29 -23.39 -4.29
N PHE A 157 7.52 -23.80 -3.04
CA PHE A 157 8.83 -23.91 -2.44
C PHE A 157 8.99 -25.29 -1.81
N ILE A 158 10.14 -25.92 -2.03
CA ILE A 158 10.47 -27.24 -1.47
C ILE A 158 11.90 -27.25 -0.92
N CYS A 159 12.19 -28.18 -0.01
CA CYS A 159 13.56 -28.57 0.33
C CYS A 159 13.91 -29.87 -0.40
N THR A 160 15.00 -29.88 -1.16
CA THR A 160 15.43 -31.04 -1.97
C THR A 160 16.51 -31.87 -1.30
N ILE A 161 16.84 -31.59 -0.04
CA ILE A 161 17.82 -32.36 0.72
C ILE A 161 17.16 -33.65 1.23
N GLY A 162 17.67 -34.80 0.80
CA GLY A 162 17.19 -36.11 1.23
C GLY A 162 15.65 -36.26 1.09
N PRO A 163 14.96 -36.85 2.07
CA PRO A 163 13.51 -37.03 2.04
C PRO A 163 12.72 -35.82 2.57
N HIS A 164 13.33 -34.64 2.72
CA HIS A 164 12.73 -33.51 3.44
C HIS A 164 11.41 -33.02 2.81
N CYS A 165 11.35 -32.85 1.48
CA CYS A 165 10.12 -32.44 0.80
C CYS A 165 8.97 -33.44 1.01
N SER A 166 9.24 -34.74 0.82
CA SER A 166 8.22 -35.80 0.99
C SER A 166 7.74 -35.91 2.43
N ASN A 167 8.56 -35.50 3.39
CA ASN A 167 8.24 -35.44 4.81
C ASN A 167 7.69 -34.06 5.25
N GLY A 168 7.29 -33.21 4.30
CA GLY A 168 6.51 -32.00 4.57
C GLY A 168 7.29 -30.69 4.60
N VAL A 169 8.61 -30.67 4.29
CA VAL A 169 9.37 -29.42 4.14
C VAL A 169 9.12 -28.81 2.76
N LYS A 170 7.89 -28.35 2.57
CA LYS A 170 7.36 -27.74 1.34
C LYS A 170 6.22 -26.76 1.67
N ALA A 171 6.09 -25.69 0.91
CA ALA A 171 5.00 -24.73 1.05
C ALA A 171 4.53 -24.15 -0.29
N ALA A 172 3.22 -23.96 -0.40
CA ALA A 172 2.58 -23.26 -1.50
C ALA A 172 2.01 -21.93 -0.97
N VAL A 173 2.49 -20.81 -1.49
CA VAL A 173 2.14 -19.46 -1.04
C VAL A 173 1.43 -18.75 -2.17
N THR A 174 0.23 -18.19 -1.92
CA THR A 174 -0.53 -17.46 -2.94
C THR A 174 -0.59 -15.98 -2.59
N ALA A 175 -0.05 -15.14 -3.46
CA ALA A 175 -0.11 -13.69 -3.35
C ALA A 175 -1.13 -13.12 -4.34
N ASN A 176 -2.00 -12.24 -3.83
CA ASN A 176 -3.07 -11.58 -4.58
C ASN A 176 -2.92 -10.06 -4.59
#